data_AF-A0A380EFQ2-F1
#
_entry.id   AF-A0A380EFQ2-F1
#
_cell.length_a   1.000
_cell.length_b   1.000
_cell.length_c   1.000
_cell.angle_alpha   90.00
_cell.angle_beta   90.00
_cell.angle_gamma   90.00
#
_symmetry.space_group_name_H-M   'P 1'
#
loop_
_entity.id
_entity.type
_entity.pdbx_description
1 polymer ?
#
loop_
_entity_poly.entity_id
_entity_poly.type
_entity_poly.pdbx_seq_one_letter_code
_entity_poly.pdbx_strand_id
1 'polypeptide(L)'
;MLVALNEEKERVLATTALRKTQYFCPVCGKQVILKRGLKVISHFAHKHLAEQKCFNNETIKHYKSKLILAQMIQQQGCKVEIEPFLKEIKQIPDILINNKYVIELQYSPIPYKQILQRTEGLKKMGYKVSWLLNDVDYCHNKVKFNHFQSMFINPFTRKLHTFNLEKKQIMMFQQIQYLGGHKYVAEKRNAKISELFNEAPCDYHAVYKLSKFAINHISNMSLANSVLEPTLSAMYQLQLTDQEVVHNYGYIFQSKFILKIILLSGNYKLIYG
;
A
#
# COMPACT_ATOMS: atom_id res chain seq x y z
N MET A 1 -14.66 -11.24 -0.57
CA MET A 1 -13.96 -11.79 0.61
C MET A 1 -13.71 -13.27 0.40
N LEU A 2 -12.55 -13.76 0.80
CA LEU A 2 -12.18 -15.18 0.81
C LEU A 2 -12.62 -15.89 2.09
N VAL A 3 -12.79 -15.18 3.20
CA VAL A 3 -13.16 -15.76 4.50
C VAL A 3 -14.51 -15.24 4.99
N ALA A 4 -15.32 -16.13 5.56
CA ALA A 4 -16.58 -15.81 6.24
C ALA A 4 -16.68 -16.61 7.55
N LEU A 5 -17.70 -16.33 8.36
CA LEU A 5 -18.01 -17.10 9.56
C LEU A 5 -19.06 -18.18 9.25
N ASN A 6 -18.95 -19.38 9.82
CA ASN A 6 -20.05 -20.37 9.83
C ASN A 6 -21.07 -20.05 10.94
N GLU A 7 -22.06 -20.92 11.12
CA GLU A 7 -23.10 -20.81 12.18
C GLU A 7 -22.50 -20.85 13.60
N GLU A 8 -21.41 -21.60 13.79
CA GLU A 8 -20.63 -21.71 15.04
C GLU A 8 -19.68 -20.51 15.27
N LYS A 9 -19.68 -19.53 14.36
CA LYS A 9 -18.81 -18.32 14.33
C LYS A 9 -17.33 -18.61 14.10
N GLU A 10 -16.98 -19.81 13.64
CA GLU A 10 -15.64 -20.16 13.18
C GLU A 10 -15.33 -19.55 11.81
N ARG A 11 -14.06 -19.26 11.54
CA ARG A 11 -13.61 -18.71 10.25
C ARG A 11 -13.42 -19.82 9.22
N VAL A 12 -14.19 -19.76 8.14
CA VAL A 12 -14.13 -20.71 7.03
C VAL A 12 -13.64 -20.01 5.76
N LEU A 13 -12.64 -20.63 5.11
CA LEU A 13 -12.13 -20.20 3.81
C LEU A 13 -13.05 -20.69 2.69
N ALA A 14 -13.36 -19.84 1.71
CA ALA A 14 -14.31 -20.17 0.64
C ALA A 14 -13.90 -21.41 -0.19
N THR A 15 -12.61 -21.74 -0.25
CA THR A 15 -12.11 -22.95 -0.93
C THR A 15 -12.54 -24.24 -0.23
N THR A 16 -12.62 -24.26 1.10
CA THR A 16 -13.04 -25.42 1.92
C THR A 16 -14.52 -25.39 2.30
N ALA A 17 -15.21 -24.25 2.09
CA ALA A 17 -16.62 -24.07 2.41
C ALA A 17 -17.58 -25.06 1.72
N LEU A 18 -18.66 -25.42 2.42
CA LEU A 18 -19.66 -26.39 1.99
C LEU A 18 -20.91 -25.68 1.43
N ARG A 19 -21.46 -26.16 0.31
CA ARG A 19 -22.58 -25.48 -0.39
C ARG A 19 -23.90 -25.45 0.39
N LYS A 20 -24.09 -26.34 1.38
CA LYS A 20 -25.33 -26.46 2.16
C LYS A 20 -25.28 -25.73 3.52
N THR A 21 -24.16 -25.11 3.86
CA THR A 21 -23.93 -24.42 5.13
C THR A 21 -24.19 -22.92 4.97
N GLN A 22 -24.75 -22.26 5.98
CA GLN A 22 -24.86 -20.80 5.97
C GLN A 22 -23.55 -20.14 6.39
N TYR A 23 -23.27 -18.99 5.77
CA TYR A 23 -22.08 -18.20 6.07
C TYR A 23 -22.45 -16.74 6.31
N PHE A 24 -21.69 -16.08 7.18
CA PHE A 24 -21.95 -14.73 7.65
C PHE A 24 -20.71 -13.84 7.48
N CYS A 25 -20.93 -12.60 7.07
CA CYS A 25 -19.87 -11.60 6.95
C CYS A 25 -19.30 -11.26 8.34
N PRO A 26 -17.97 -11.34 8.55
CA PRO A 26 -17.36 -11.08 9.87
C PRO A 26 -17.51 -9.63 10.34
N VAL A 27 -17.81 -8.69 9.44
CA VAL A 27 -17.93 -7.25 9.72
C VAL A 27 -19.33 -6.86 10.19
N CYS A 28 -20.36 -7.32 9.46
CA CYS A 28 -21.74 -6.88 9.66
C CYS A 28 -22.70 -7.98 10.13
N GLY A 29 -22.22 -9.22 10.29
CA GLY A 29 -23.01 -10.38 10.71
C GLY A 29 -24.05 -10.88 9.69
N LYS A 30 -24.22 -10.21 8.54
CA LYS A 30 -25.21 -10.56 7.54
C LYS A 30 -24.82 -11.81 6.74
N GLN A 31 -25.82 -12.56 6.28
CA GLN A 31 -25.60 -13.78 5.48
C GLN A 31 -24.93 -13.45 4.13
N VAL A 32 -23.92 -14.25 3.76
CA VAL A 32 -23.20 -14.19 2.48
C VAL A 32 -23.36 -15.49 1.69
N ILE A 33 -23.29 -15.40 0.36
CA ILE A 33 -23.37 -16.55 -0.54
C ILE A 33 -21.96 -17.01 -0.92
N LEU A 34 -21.70 -18.31 -0.79
CA LEU A 34 -20.54 -18.97 -1.41
C LEU A 34 -20.69 -18.99 -2.94
N LYS A 35 -19.88 -18.21 -3.65
CA LYS A 35 -19.74 -18.25 -5.11
C LYS A 35 -18.63 -19.25 -5.46
N ARG A 36 -18.96 -20.40 -6.07
CA ARG A 36 -17.99 -21.44 -6.47
C ARG A 36 -18.41 -22.18 -7.74
N GLY A 37 -17.56 -22.15 -8.77
CA GLY A 37 -17.76 -22.87 -10.03
C GLY A 37 -16.48 -22.97 -10.89
N LEU A 38 -16.53 -23.71 -12.00
CA LEU A 38 -15.34 -24.04 -12.82
C LEU A 38 -14.54 -22.83 -13.33
N LYS A 39 -15.21 -21.69 -13.57
CA LYS A 39 -14.59 -20.43 -14.04
C LYS A 39 -14.51 -19.34 -12.95
N VAL A 40 -14.88 -19.66 -11.70
CA VAL A 40 -15.04 -18.68 -10.62
C VAL A 40 -14.29 -19.15 -9.38
N ILE A 41 -13.28 -18.37 -8.95
CA ILE A 41 -12.58 -18.59 -7.68
C ILE A 41 -13.60 -18.61 -6.55
N SER A 42 -13.51 -19.60 -5.67
CA SER A 42 -14.34 -19.66 -4.47
C SER A 42 -14.18 -18.40 -3.62
N HIS A 43 -15.26 -17.65 -3.46
CA HIS A 43 -15.31 -16.45 -2.61
C HIS A 43 -16.71 -16.27 -2.03
N PHE A 44 -16.84 -15.47 -0.98
CA PHE A 44 -18.14 -15.07 -0.45
C PHE A 44 -18.54 -13.67 -0.93
N ALA A 45 -19.83 -13.49 -1.19
CA ALA A 45 -20.43 -12.23 -1.64
C ALA A 45 -21.76 -11.96 -0.93
N HIS A 46 -22.05 -10.70 -0.61
CA HIS A 46 -23.36 -10.29 -0.10
C HIS A 46 -24.45 -10.43 -1.16
N LYS A 47 -25.69 -10.67 -0.72
CA LYS A 47 -26.88 -10.74 -1.60
C LYS A 47 -27.19 -9.39 -2.22
N HIS A 48 -27.15 -8.31 -1.44
CA HIS A 48 -27.57 -6.98 -1.87
C HIS A 48 -26.38 -6.03 -2.04
N LEU A 49 -26.41 -5.20 -3.08
CA LEU A 49 -25.37 -4.19 -3.39
C LEU A 49 -25.14 -3.22 -2.23
N ALA A 50 -26.20 -2.81 -1.52
CA ALA A 50 -26.10 -1.90 -0.36
C ALA A 50 -25.25 -2.47 0.80
N GLU A 51 -25.10 -3.80 0.88
CA GLU A 51 -24.37 -4.51 1.93
C GLU A 51 -22.89 -4.73 1.56
N GLN A 52 -22.54 -4.54 0.28
CA GLN A 52 -21.17 -4.64 -0.22
C GLN A 52 -20.25 -3.54 0.36
N LYS A 53 -20.79 -2.51 1.03
CA LYS A 53 -19.98 -1.50 1.76
C LYS A 53 -18.99 -2.09 2.77
N CYS A 54 -19.18 -3.33 3.22
CA CYS A 54 -18.26 -4.02 4.12
C CYS A 54 -16.97 -4.52 3.42
N PHE A 55 -17.02 -4.76 2.11
CA PHE A 55 -15.91 -5.32 1.31
C PHE A 55 -16.03 -4.85 -0.14
N ASN A 56 -15.02 -4.13 -0.63
CA ASN A 56 -14.93 -3.76 -2.04
C ASN A 56 -14.91 -5.03 -2.93
N ASN A 57 -15.48 -4.94 -4.13
CA ASN A 57 -15.46 -6.05 -5.10
C ASN A 57 -14.04 -6.24 -5.65
N GLU A 58 -13.31 -7.17 -5.05
CA GLU A 58 -11.97 -7.53 -5.45
C GLU A 58 -11.93 -8.35 -6.73
N THR A 59 -10.84 -8.20 -7.49
CA THR A 59 -10.64 -8.94 -8.74
C THR A 59 -10.20 -10.37 -8.48
N ILE A 60 -10.45 -11.25 -9.45
CA ILE A 60 -9.91 -12.62 -9.52
C ILE A 60 -8.38 -12.62 -9.29
N LYS A 61 -7.66 -11.62 -9.83
CA LYS A 61 -6.22 -11.46 -9.67
C LYS A 61 -5.83 -11.28 -8.20
N HIS A 62 -6.56 -10.42 -7.48
CA HIS A 62 -6.34 -10.12 -6.06
C HIS A 62 -6.57 -11.36 -5.20
N TYR A 63 -7.69 -12.07 -5.41
CA TYR A 63 -7.99 -13.32 -4.70
C TYR A 63 -6.92 -14.41 -4.92
N LYS A 64 -6.42 -14.61 -6.15
CA LYS A 64 -5.30 -15.56 -6.40
C LYS A 64 -4.05 -15.15 -5.63
N SER A 65 -3.71 -13.86 -5.62
CA SER A 65 -2.53 -13.35 -4.94
C SER A 65 -2.58 -13.58 -3.43
N LYS A 66 -3.71 -13.31 -2.76
CA LYS A 66 -3.88 -13.61 -1.34
C LYS A 66 -3.64 -15.09 -1.03
N LEU A 67 -4.30 -15.98 -1.78
CA LEU A 67 -4.20 -17.43 -1.57
C LEU A 67 -2.77 -17.95 -1.79
N ILE A 68 -2.10 -17.51 -2.86
CA ILE A 68 -0.73 -17.95 -3.18
C ILE A 68 0.27 -17.40 -2.17
N LEU A 69 0.19 -16.10 -1.82
CA LEU A 69 1.07 -15.53 -0.80
C LEU A 69 0.87 -16.22 0.56
N ALA A 70 -0.38 -16.42 0.99
CA ALA A 70 -0.66 -17.11 2.24
C ALA A 70 -0.06 -18.53 2.26
N GLN A 71 -0.22 -19.29 1.16
CA GLN A 71 0.38 -20.62 1.02
C GLN A 71 1.92 -20.57 1.07
N MET A 72 2.55 -19.64 0.36
CA MET A 72 4.02 -19.45 0.37
C MET A 72 4.56 -19.11 1.76
N ILE A 73 3.82 -18.33 2.54
CA ILE A 73 4.19 -17.93 3.91
C ILE A 73 3.96 -19.10 4.88
N GLN A 74 2.87 -19.85 4.75
CA GLN A 74 2.60 -21.06 5.55
C GLN A 74 3.65 -22.15 5.33
N GLN A 75 4.14 -22.31 4.10
CA GLN A 75 5.23 -23.23 3.75
C GLN A 75 6.57 -22.87 4.43
N GLN A 76 6.71 -21.67 4.97
CA GLN A 76 7.86 -21.24 5.79
C GLN A 76 7.61 -21.40 7.30
N GLY A 77 6.62 -22.21 7.70
CA GLY A 77 6.29 -22.51 9.10
C GLY A 77 5.60 -21.37 9.85
N CYS A 78 5.17 -20.31 9.17
CA CYS A 78 4.50 -19.17 9.80
C CYS A 78 2.99 -19.43 9.97
N LYS A 79 2.42 -18.97 11.09
CA LYS A 79 0.97 -18.88 11.27
C LYS A 79 0.44 -17.76 10.37
N VAL A 80 -0.54 -18.07 9.52
CA VAL A 80 -1.12 -17.12 8.56
C VAL A 80 -2.63 -17.10 8.67
N GLU A 81 -3.18 -15.90 8.62
CA GLU A 81 -4.62 -15.64 8.63
C GLU A 81 -4.98 -14.73 7.45
N ILE A 82 -5.90 -15.17 6.58
CA ILE A 82 -6.40 -14.39 5.43
C ILE A 82 -7.62 -13.59 5.86
N GLU A 83 -7.67 -12.30 5.52
CA GLU A 83 -8.80 -11.40 5.81
C GLU A 83 -9.32 -11.48 7.27
N PRO A 84 -8.46 -11.41 8.32
CA PRO A 84 -8.93 -11.34 9.69
C PRO A 84 -9.63 -9.99 9.94
N PHE A 85 -10.80 -10.00 10.57
CA PHE A 85 -11.47 -8.77 10.97
C PHE A 85 -10.92 -8.28 12.32
N LEU A 86 -10.18 -7.17 12.28
CA LEU A 86 -9.60 -6.49 13.43
C LEU A 86 -10.63 -5.50 13.98
N LYS A 87 -11.34 -5.91 15.05
CA LYS A 87 -12.55 -5.24 15.55
C LYS A 87 -12.28 -3.83 16.10
N GLU A 88 -11.14 -3.67 16.76
CA GLU A 88 -10.71 -2.47 17.49
C GLU A 88 -10.55 -1.29 16.54
N ILE A 89 -10.00 -1.55 15.36
CA ILE A 89 -9.77 -0.57 14.28
C ILE A 89 -10.78 -0.66 13.14
N LYS A 90 -11.68 -1.67 13.19
CA LYS A 90 -12.67 -2.02 12.15
C LYS A 90 -12.05 -2.19 10.75
N GLN A 91 -10.86 -2.81 10.70
CA GLN A 91 -10.12 -3.06 9.46
C GLN A 91 -9.99 -4.54 9.15
N ILE A 92 -9.76 -4.83 7.87
CA ILE A 92 -9.51 -6.17 7.35
C ILE A 92 -8.26 -6.06 6.47
N PRO A 93 -7.06 -6.36 7.01
CA PRO A 93 -5.88 -6.55 6.18
C PRO A 93 -6.00 -7.83 5.36
N ASP A 94 -5.29 -7.90 4.25
CA ASP A 94 -5.38 -9.08 3.37
C ASP A 94 -4.76 -10.34 3.98
N ILE A 95 -3.58 -10.20 4.59
CA ILE A 95 -2.86 -11.31 5.24
C ILE A 95 -2.23 -10.82 6.55
N LEU A 96 -2.50 -11.53 7.65
CA LEU A 96 -1.82 -11.39 8.94
C LEU A 96 -0.91 -12.60 9.17
N ILE A 97 0.32 -12.35 9.63
CA ILE A 97 1.36 -13.36 9.82
C ILE A 97 1.88 -13.27 11.27
N ASN A 98 1.90 -14.40 11.97
CA ASN A 98 2.38 -14.56 13.36
C ASN A 98 1.81 -13.52 14.35
N ASN A 99 0.59 -13.03 14.10
CA ASN A 99 -0.05 -11.91 14.82
C ASN A 99 0.84 -10.66 14.99
N LYS A 100 1.76 -10.40 14.05
CA LYS A 100 2.73 -9.28 14.15
C LYS A 100 2.98 -8.55 12.84
N TYR A 101 2.89 -9.24 11.71
CA TYR A 101 3.20 -8.70 10.40
C TYR A 101 1.97 -8.74 9.50
N VAL A 102 1.73 -7.67 8.75
CA VAL A 102 0.55 -7.50 7.91
C VAL A 102 0.98 -7.19 6.48
N ILE A 103 0.41 -7.94 5.52
CA ILE A 103 0.52 -7.64 4.10
C ILE A 103 -0.81 -7.07 3.61
N GLU A 104 -0.73 -5.94 2.92
CA GLU A 104 -1.83 -5.30 2.20
C GLU A 104 -1.53 -5.37 0.70
N LEU A 105 -2.42 -5.96 -0.10
CA LEU A 105 -2.33 -5.98 -1.55
C LEU A 105 -3.15 -4.81 -2.12
N GLN A 106 -2.57 -4.04 -3.05
CA GLN A 106 -3.33 -2.96 -3.69
C GLN A 106 -2.99 -2.83 -5.17
N TYR A 107 -3.90 -3.32 -6.01
CA TYR A 107 -3.71 -3.40 -7.46
C TYR A 107 -4.39 -2.27 -8.25
N SER A 108 -5.37 -1.61 -7.63
CA SER A 108 -6.10 -0.48 -8.20
C SER A 108 -5.78 0.80 -7.41
N PRO A 109 -5.77 1.99 -8.02
CA PRO A 109 -5.56 3.22 -7.27
C PRO A 109 -6.61 3.45 -6.19
N ILE A 110 -6.17 3.93 -5.02
CA ILE A 110 -7.01 4.46 -3.94
C ILE A 110 -6.44 5.80 -3.45
N PRO A 111 -7.26 6.70 -2.88
CA PRO A 111 -6.78 7.97 -2.33
C PRO A 111 -5.72 7.76 -1.25
N TYR A 112 -4.68 8.61 -1.24
CA TYR A 112 -3.58 8.51 -0.26
C TYR A 112 -4.07 8.48 1.19
N LYS A 113 -5.09 9.29 1.50
CA LYS A 113 -5.75 9.33 2.81
C LYS A 113 -6.24 7.95 3.29
N GLN A 114 -6.69 7.08 2.38
CA GLN A 114 -7.11 5.71 2.73
C GLN A 114 -5.90 4.78 3.01
N ILE A 115 -4.81 4.92 2.24
CA ILE A 115 -3.55 4.18 2.49
C ILE A 115 -3.01 4.54 3.89
N LEU A 116 -2.99 5.83 4.21
CA LEU A 116 -2.55 6.34 5.51
C LEU A 116 -3.47 5.84 6.64
N GLN A 117 -4.79 5.97 6.51
CA GLN A 117 -5.75 5.48 7.51
C GLN A 117 -5.65 3.96 7.76
N ARG A 118 -5.43 3.14 6.73
CA ARG A 118 -5.20 1.69 6.88
C ARG A 118 -3.87 1.43 7.60
N THR A 119 -2.78 2.02 7.10
CA THR A 119 -1.44 1.82 7.68
C THR A 119 -1.38 2.25 9.14
N GLU A 120 -1.93 3.40 9.49
CA GLU A 120 -1.92 3.94 10.86
C GLU A 120 -2.85 3.16 11.81
N GLY A 121 -3.98 2.65 11.33
CA GLY A 121 -4.83 1.76 12.13
C GLY A 121 -4.08 0.50 12.55
N LEU A 122 -3.44 -0.16 11.59
CA LEU A 122 -2.63 -1.36 11.82
C LEU A 122 -1.40 -1.07 12.70
N LYS A 123 -0.67 0.03 12.46
CA LYS A 123 0.50 0.42 13.26
C LYS A 123 0.15 0.72 14.72
N LYS A 124 -1.01 1.35 14.99
CA LYS A 124 -1.51 1.60 16.36
C LYS A 124 -1.79 0.32 17.14
N MET A 125 -2.16 -0.77 16.45
CA MET A 125 -2.30 -2.11 17.04
C MET A 125 -0.94 -2.85 17.18
N GLY A 126 0.18 -2.19 16.88
CA GLY A 126 1.52 -2.75 16.98
C GLY A 126 1.94 -3.65 15.82
N TYR A 127 1.19 -3.68 14.71
CA TYR A 127 1.54 -4.46 13.52
C TYR A 127 2.61 -3.76 12.66
N LYS A 128 3.51 -4.55 12.08
CA LYS A 128 4.40 -4.10 11.00
C LYS A 128 3.71 -4.32 9.65
N VAL A 129 3.55 -3.26 8.86
CA VAL A 129 2.72 -3.27 7.63
C VAL A 129 3.62 -3.21 6.40
N SER A 130 3.38 -4.10 5.43
CA SER A 130 4.02 -4.07 4.12
C SER A 130 2.96 -4.04 3.02
N TRP A 131 3.09 -3.11 2.07
CA TRP A 131 2.20 -3.01 0.93
C TRP A 131 2.81 -3.71 -0.29
N LEU A 132 2.01 -4.52 -0.98
CA LEU A 132 2.38 -5.21 -2.20
C LEU A 132 1.51 -4.74 -3.37
N LEU A 133 2.13 -4.08 -4.33
CA LEU A 133 1.46 -3.68 -5.57
C LEU A 133 1.48 -4.82 -6.59
N ASN A 134 0.67 -4.70 -7.64
CA ASN A 134 0.83 -5.57 -8.80
C ASN A 134 2.19 -5.30 -9.46
N ASP A 135 2.91 -6.36 -9.82
CA ASP A 135 4.19 -6.22 -10.52
C ASP A 135 4.06 -5.55 -11.90
N VAL A 136 5.13 -4.87 -12.30
CA VAL A 136 5.20 -4.05 -13.51
C VAL A 136 6.36 -4.46 -14.42
N ASP A 137 6.21 -4.14 -15.70
CA ASP A 137 7.19 -4.37 -16.74
C ASP A 137 8.51 -3.65 -16.43
N TYR A 138 9.61 -4.37 -16.66
CA TYR A 138 10.96 -3.95 -16.33
C TYR A 138 11.90 -4.43 -17.44
N CYS A 139 12.68 -3.52 -18.00
CA CYS A 139 13.50 -3.78 -19.18
C CYS A 139 14.76 -2.89 -19.16
N HIS A 140 15.95 -3.47 -19.33
CA HIS A 140 17.24 -2.76 -19.32
C HIS A 140 17.39 -1.78 -18.13
N ASN A 141 17.11 -2.26 -16.91
CA ASN A 141 17.11 -1.50 -15.65
C ASN A 141 16.16 -0.29 -15.60
N LYS A 142 15.24 -0.15 -16.57
CA LYS A 142 14.22 0.90 -16.63
C LYS A 142 12.85 0.31 -16.29
N VAL A 143 12.08 1.09 -15.54
CA VAL A 143 10.70 0.78 -15.14
C VAL A 143 9.82 2.01 -15.30
N LYS A 144 8.53 1.80 -15.55
CA LYS A 144 7.52 2.85 -15.47
C LYS A 144 6.65 2.64 -14.23
N PHE A 145 6.68 3.59 -13.30
CA PHE A 145 5.72 3.64 -12.20
C PHE A 145 4.74 4.78 -12.46
N ASN A 146 3.44 4.47 -12.46
CA ASN A 146 2.40 5.50 -12.45
C ASN A 146 2.41 6.26 -11.11
N HIS A 147 1.65 7.36 -11.01
CA HIS A 147 1.61 8.17 -9.80
C HIS A 147 1.29 7.33 -8.55
N PHE A 148 0.22 6.52 -8.62
CA PHE A 148 -0.18 5.63 -7.53
C PHE A 148 0.93 4.67 -7.07
N GLN A 149 1.64 4.03 -8.01
CA GLN A 149 2.75 3.13 -7.68
C GLN A 149 3.94 3.86 -7.05
N SER A 150 4.23 5.07 -7.52
CA SER A 150 5.36 5.86 -7.00
C SER A 150 5.17 6.29 -5.54
N MET A 151 3.92 6.38 -5.07
CA MET A 151 3.59 6.70 -3.67
C MET A 151 4.05 5.62 -2.66
N PHE A 152 4.32 4.40 -3.12
CA PHE A 152 4.79 3.29 -2.27
C PHE A 152 6.31 3.10 -2.31
N ILE A 153 7.04 3.93 -3.05
CA ILE A 153 8.50 3.94 -3.03
C ILE A 153 8.93 4.47 -1.65
N ASN A 154 9.58 3.64 -0.85
CA ASN A 154 10.14 4.07 0.43
C ASN A 154 11.22 5.13 0.16
N PRO A 155 11.08 6.35 0.72
CA PRO A 155 11.92 7.49 0.32
C PRO A 155 13.38 7.33 0.77
N PHE A 156 13.62 6.68 1.91
CA PHE A 156 14.94 6.48 2.50
C PHE A 156 15.68 5.31 1.87
N THR A 157 15.05 4.13 1.86
CA THR A 157 15.69 2.90 1.36
C THR A 157 15.66 2.78 -0.17
N ARG A 158 14.90 3.64 -0.86
CA ARG A 158 14.70 3.64 -2.32
C ARG A 158 14.19 2.28 -2.84
N LYS A 159 13.30 1.64 -2.06
CA LYS A 159 12.73 0.31 -2.32
C LYS A 159 11.22 0.38 -2.57
N LEU A 160 10.74 -0.55 -3.40
CA LEU A 160 9.32 -0.84 -3.62
C LEU A 160 9.13 -2.34 -3.78
N HIS A 161 8.17 -2.91 -3.05
CA HIS A 161 7.80 -4.32 -3.18
C HIS A 161 6.56 -4.50 -4.07
N THR A 162 6.60 -5.50 -4.95
CA THR A 162 5.47 -5.90 -5.80
C THR A 162 5.30 -7.42 -5.77
N PHE A 163 4.12 -7.90 -6.16
CA PHE A 163 3.87 -9.33 -6.34
C PHE A 163 3.61 -9.66 -7.80
N ASN A 164 4.44 -10.56 -8.35
CA ASN A 164 4.26 -11.12 -9.67
C ASN A 164 3.44 -12.42 -9.56
N LEU A 165 2.16 -12.34 -9.93
CA LEU A 165 1.23 -13.47 -9.80
C LEU A 165 1.59 -14.66 -10.70
N GLU A 166 2.11 -14.41 -11.90
CA GLU A 166 2.44 -15.46 -12.88
C GLU A 166 3.65 -16.28 -12.43
N LYS A 167 4.71 -15.58 -11.99
CA LYS A 167 5.92 -16.19 -11.44
C LYS A 167 5.76 -16.65 -9.98
N LYS A 168 4.65 -16.26 -9.32
CA LYS A 168 4.38 -16.48 -7.88
C LYS A 168 5.54 -15.99 -7.00
N GLN A 169 6.04 -14.78 -7.29
CA GLN A 169 7.24 -14.22 -6.68
C GLN A 169 6.98 -12.82 -6.13
N ILE A 170 7.51 -12.56 -4.94
CA ILE A 170 7.65 -11.21 -4.41
C ILE A 170 8.89 -10.62 -5.10
N MET A 171 8.69 -9.51 -5.80
CA MET A 171 9.76 -8.73 -6.40
C MET A 171 10.06 -7.52 -5.51
N MET A 172 11.32 -7.13 -5.47
CA MET A 172 11.73 -5.84 -4.94
C MET A 172 12.45 -5.06 -6.04
N PHE A 173 11.99 -3.83 -6.26
CA PHE A 173 12.76 -2.80 -6.90
C PHE A 173 13.59 -2.10 -5.83
N GLN A 174 14.90 -1.94 -6.04
CA GLN A 174 15.82 -1.27 -5.13
C GLN A 174 16.67 -0.26 -5.88
N GLN A 175 17.33 0.64 -5.15
CA GLN A 175 18.12 1.76 -5.71
C GLN A 175 17.30 2.63 -6.69
N ILE A 176 16.00 2.82 -6.45
CA ILE A 176 15.09 3.46 -7.40
C ILE A 176 15.44 4.95 -7.57
N GLN A 177 15.81 5.32 -8.80
CA GLN A 177 16.14 6.69 -9.23
C GLN A 177 15.11 7.19 -10.25
N TYR A 178 14.73 8.46 -10.17
CA TYR A 178 13.71 9.06 -11.03
C TYR A 178 14.31 9.76 -12.25
N LEU A 179 13.80 9.44 -13.45
CA LEU A 179 14.28 10.03 -14.72
C LEU A 179 13.35 11.10 -15.31
N GLY A 180 12.12 11.25 -14.81
CA GLY A 180 11.12 12.19 -15.35
C GLY A 180 9.84 11.52 -15.89
N GLY A 181 8.73 12.25 -15.83
CA GLY A 181 7.39 11.72 -16.12
C GLY A 181 7.05 10.53 -15.21
N HIS A 182 6.87 9.36 -15.81
CA HIS A 182 6.67 8.08 -15.10
C HIS A 182 7.90 7.15 -15.15
N LYS A 183 9.06 7.63 -15.62
CA LYS A 183 10.25 6.79 -15.91
C LYS A 183 11.21 6.76 -14.71
N TYR A 184 11.72 5.59 -14.39
CA TYR A 184 12.68 5.34 -13.32
C TYR A 184 13.77 4.37 -13.77
N VAL A 185 14.95 4.46 -13.15
CA VAL A 185 15.96 3.39 -13.12
C VAL A 185 15.84 2.67 -11.79
N ALA A 186 15.98 1.36 -11.78
CA ALA A 186 16.02 0.56 -10.57
C ALA A 186 16.74 -0.77 -10.85
N GLU A 187 17.19 -1.45 -9.81
CA GLU A 187 17.49 -2.87 -9.86
C GLU A 187 16.22 -3.64 -9.47
N LYS A 188 15.84 -4.69 -10.21
CA LYS A 188 14.72 -5.58 -9.85
C LYS A 188 15.23 -6.98 -9.53
N ARG A 189 14.91 -7.49 -8.34
CA ARG A 189 15.23 -8.86 -7.90
C ARG A 189 14.09 -9.52 -7.16
N ASN A 190 14.20 -10.82 -6.93
CA ASN A 190 13.31 -11.53 -6.01
C ASN A 190 13.63 -11.12 -4.56
N ALA A 191 12.61 -11.05 -3.72
CA ALA A 191 12.74 -10.77 -2.29
C ALA A 191 12.13 -11.89 -1.43
N LYS A 192 12.73 -12.12 -0.26
CA LYS A 192 12.21 -13.04 0.77
C LYS A 192 11.10 -12.36 1.58
N ILE A 193 10.21 -13.15 2.17
CA ILE A 193 9.12 -12.64 3.02
C ILE A 193 9.66 -11.83 4.22
N SER A 194 10.82 -12.19 4.77
CA SER A 194 11.48 -11.41 5.83
C SER A 194 11.92 -10.01 5.38
N GLU A 195 12.22 -9.80 4.10
CA GLU A 195 12.64 -8.49 3.58
C GLU A 195 11.49 -7.47 3.49
N LEU A 196 10.23 -7.94 3.45
CA LEU A 196 9.03 -7.10 3.40
C LEU A 196 8.86 -6.18 4.60
N PHE A 197 9.41 -6.57 5.76
CA PHE A 197 9.21 -5.91 7.06
C PHE A 197 10.50 -5.32 7.63
N ASN A 198 11.57 -5.32 6.82
CA ASN A 198 12.84 -4.66 7.12
C ASN A 198 12.72 -3.15 6.82
N GLU A 199 11.99 -2.43 7.67
CA GLU A 199 12.10 -0.98 7.76
C GLU A 199 13.54 -0.61 8.18
N ALA A 200 14.12 0.43 7.58
CA ALA A 200 15.37 0.99 8.07
C ALA A 200 15.14 1.65 9.45
N PRO A 201 16.13 1.65 10.36
CA PRO A 201 16.02 2.38 11.62
C PRO A 201 15.74 3.86 11.34
N CYS A 202 14.67 4.38 11.94
CA CYS A 202 14.16 5.72 11.71
C CYS A 202 14.84 6.73 12.66
N ASP A 203 16.14 6.96 12.49
CA ASP A 203 16.96 7.84 13.33
C ASP A 203 17.71 8.92 12.53
N TYR A 204 17.06 9.53 11.53
CA TYR A 204 17.63 10.65 10.77
C TYR A 204 16.72 11.89 10.77
N HIS A 205 16.94 12.75 11.77
CA HIS A 205 16.24 14.02 11.98
C HIS A 205 16.89 15.20 11.22
N ALA A 206 17.36 14.97 9.99
CA ALA A 206 18.07 15.98 9.21
C ALA A 206 17.08 16.91 8.45
N VAL A 207 16.75 18.05 9.06
CA VAL A 207 16.04 19.14 8.37
C VAL A 207 17.03 19.83 7.40
N TYR A 208 17.02 19.40 6.14
CA TYR A 208 17.89 19.98 5.11
C TYR A 208 17.33 21.33 4.63
N LYS A 209 17.83 22.42 5.23
CA LYS A 209 17.58 23.79 4.77
C LYS A 209 18.38 24.06 3.49
N LEU A 210 17.70 24.44 2.40
CA LEU A 210 18.36 24.83 1.15
C LEU A 210 19.28 26.04 1.37
N SER A 211 20.41 26.08 0.64
CA SER A 211 21.32 27.22 0.67
C SER A 211 20.67 28.46 0.02
N LYS A 212 21.09 29.67 0.45
CA LYS A 212 20.61 30.93 -0.16
C LYS A 212 20.83 30.96 -1.68
N PHE A 213 21.92 30.37 -2.17
CA PHE A 213 22.19 30.25 -3.61
C PHE A 213 21.13 29.41 -4.34
N ALA A 214 20.80 28.23 -3.80
CA ALA A 214 19.75 27.38 -4.36
C ALA A 214 18.40 28.13 -4.38
N ILE A 215 18.02 28.77 -3.27
CA ILE A 215 16.80 29.57 -3.17
C ILE A 215 16.75 30.64 -4.29
N ASN A 216 17.82 31.44 -4.44
CA ASN A 216 17.87 32.50 -5.46
C ASN A 216 17.84 31.96 -6.91
N HIS A 217 18.51 30.84 -7.19
CA HIS A 217 18.46 30.21 -8.51
C HIS A 217 17.04 29.77 -8.88
N ILE A 218 16.30 29.24 -7.91
CA ILE A 218 14.90 28.83 -8.06
C ILE A 218 13.99 30.06 -8.22
N SER A 219 14.27 31.14 -7.48
CA SER A 219 13.60 32.44 -7.62
C SER A 219 13.67 32.99 -9.05
N ASN A 220 14.84 32.92 -9.67
CA ASN A 220 15.05 33.40 -11.04
C ASN A 220 14.33 32.54 -12.10
N MET A 221 14.12 31.25 -11.84
CA MET A 221 13.46 30.34 -12.80
C MET A 221 11.93 30.49 -12.86
N SER A 222 11.24 30.86 -11.77
CA SER A 222 9.78 31.06 -11.85
C SER A 222 9.37 32.36 -12.55
N LEU A 223 10.23 33.39 -12.50
CA LEU A 223 10.04 34.65 -13.24
C LEU A 223 9.99 34.41 -14.76
N ALA A 224 10.51 33.28 -15.25
CA ALA A 224 10.42 32.84 -16.64
C ALA A 224 9.14 32.05 -16.98
N ASN A 225 8.18 31.89 -16.04
CA ASN A 225 6.84 31.31 -16.26
C ASN A 225 6.81 29.91 -16.94
N SER A 226 7.81 29.06 -16.70
CA SER A 226 7.86 27.71 -17.30
C SER A 226 7.02 26.69 -16.51
N VAL A 227 5.87 26.28 -17.06
CA VAL A 227 4.88 25.38 -16.42
C VAL A 227 5.16 23.90 -16.70
N LEU A 228 6.42 23.47 -16.59
CA LEU A 228 6.85 22.09 -16.93
C LEU A 228 6.96 21.13 -15.74
N GLU A 229 6.72 21.58 -14.51
CA GLU A 229 7.01 20.81 -13.29
C GLU A 229 5.81 19.97 -12.77
N PRO A 230 5.86 18.62 -12.82
CA PRO A 230 4.73 17.76 -12.48
C PRO A 230 4.36 17.76 -10.99
N THR A 231 5.30 18.10 -10.11
CA THR A 231 5.10 18.04 -8.65
C THR A 231 4.03 19.02 -8.17
N LEU A 232 3.97 20.22 -8.74
CA LEU A 232 2.97 21.21 -8.33
C LEU A 232 1.56 20.84 -8.83
N SER A 233 1.44 20.31 -10.05
CA SER A 233 0.19 19.71 -10.54
C SER A 233 -0.31 18.59 -9.65
N ALA A 234 0.59 17.73 -9.13
CA ALA A 234 0.22 16.67 -8.20
C ALA A 234 -0.29 17.22 -6.84
N MET A 235 0.33 18.27 -6.29
CA MET A 235 -0.14 18.92 -5.05
C MET A 235 -1.56 19.47 -5.20
N TYR A 236 -1.83 20.20 -6.30
CA TYR A 236 -3.17 20.74 -6.58
C TYR A 236 -4.22 19.64 -6.83
N GLN A 237 -3.87 18.58 -7.58
CA GLN A 237 -4.77 17.45 -7.82
C GLN A 237 -5.11 16.66 -6.55
N LEU A 238 -4.21 16.65 -5.57
CA LEU A 238 -4.41 16.00 -4.27
C LEU A 238 -5.02 16.94 -3.20
N GLN A 239 -5.26 18.22 -3.53
CA GLN A 239 -5.78 19.26 -2.63
C GLN A 239 -4.99 19.42 -1.32
N LEU A 240 -3.66 19.24 -1.38
CA LEU A 240 -2.79 19.33 -0.21
C LEU A 240 -2.37 20.78 0.04
N THR A 241 -2.48 21.24 1.30
CA THR A 241 -1.96 22.54 1.73
C THR A 241 -0.45 22.51 1.94
N ASP A 242 0.22 23.66 1.84
CA ASP A 242 1.67 23.77 2.08
C ASP A 242 2.07 23.20 3.45
N GLN A 243 1.26 23.44 4.49
CA GLN A 243 1.48 22.89 5.83
C GLN A 243 1.38 21.35 5.85
N GLU A 244 0.39 20.76 5.18
CA GLU A 244 0.28 19.30 5.09
C GLU A 244 1.44 18.69 4.30
N VAL A 245 1.97 19.38 3.28
CA VAL A 245 3.11 18.89 2.50
C VAL A 245 4.42 18.99 3.29
N VAL A 246 4.62 20.08 4.03
CA VAL A 246 5.75 20.23 4.98
C VAL A 246 5.68 19.15 6.06
N HIS A 247 4.52 18.99 6.68
CA HIS A 247 4.34 18.13 7.85
C HIS A 247 4.37 16.64 7.52
N ASN A 248 3.75 16.18 6.44
CA ASN A 248 3.66 14.75 6.12
C ASN A 248 4.86 14.24 5.31
N TYR A 249 5.65 15.13 4.72
CA TYR A 249 6.69 14.73 3.76
C TYR A 249 8.04 15.45 3.89
N GLY A 250 8.18 16.47 4.74
CA GLY A 250 9.48 17.09 5.06
C GLY A 250 10.02 18.10 4.04
N TYR A 251 9.18 18.59 3.11
CA TYR A 251 9.55 19.70 2.22
C TYR A 251 9.47 21.05 2.95
N ILE A 252 10.19 22.06 2.47
CA ILE A 252 9.96 23.46 2.88
C ILE A 252 9.51 24.24 1.65
N PHE A 253 8.25 24.69 1.67
CA PHE A 253 7.69 25.58 0.66
C PHE A 253 7.59 26.99 1.23
N GLN A 254 8.31 27.94 0.62
CA GLN A 254 7.97 29.35 0.73
C GLN A 254 7.02 29.69 -0.43
N SER A 255 6.02 30.52 -0.15
CA SER A 255 4.90 30.76 -1.07
C SER A 255 5.37 31.12 -2.49
N LYS A 256 4.88 30.34 -3.47
CA LYS A 256 5.12 30.43 -4.93
C LYS A 256 6.37 29.73 -5.53
N PHE A 257 7.03 28.78 -4.85
CA PHE A 257 8.21 28.11 -5.45
C PHE A 257 8.25 26.57 -5.41
N ILE A 258 8.58 25.97 -6.56
CA ILE A 258 8.78 24.53 -6.77
C ILE A 258 10.26 24.20 -6.59
N LEU A 259 10.59 23.16 -5.82
CA LEU A 259 11.68 22.26 -6.19
C LEU A 259 11.47 20.84 -5.62
N LYS A 260 12.31 19.92 -6.10
CA LYS A 260 12.10 18.47 -6.09
C LYS A 260 13.27 17.77 -5.39
N ILE A 261 13.06 17.33 -4.16
CA ILE A 261 13.94 16.39 -3.44
C ILE A 261 13.05 15.36 -2.74
N ILE A 262 13.16 14.08 -3.13
CA ILE A 262 12.21 13.04 -2.68
C ILE A 262 12.45 12.68 -1.21
N LEU A 263 11.59 13.18 -0.33
CA LEU A 263 11.34 12.64 1.01
C LEU A 263 9.82 12.53 1.25
N LEU A 264 9.41 11.57 2.09
CA LEU A 264 8.01 11.28 2.46
C LEU A 264 7.96 10.70 3.89
N SER A 265 7.92 11.53 4.93
CA SER A 265 7.65 11.04 6.29
C SER A 265 7.08 12.11 7.23
N GLY A 266 6.02 11.73 7.93
CA GLY A 266 5.51 12.27 9.20
C GLY A 266 4.70 11.16 9.89
N ASN A 267 4.24 11.21 11.14
CA ASN A 267 4.35 12.15 12.28
C ASN A 267 4.12 11.33 13.59
N TYR A 268 4.19 11.80 14.86
CA TYR A 268 4.14 13.14 15.48
C TYR A 268 4.95 13.14 16.79
N LYS A 269 5.42 14.31 17.26
CA LYS A 269 5.28 14.69 18.69
C LYS A 269 5.28 16.20 18.89
N LEU A 270 4.27 16.69 19.61
CA LEU A 270 4.22 18.06 20.16
C LEU A 270 5.20 18.17 21.33
N ILE A 271 6.04 19.21 21.32
CA ILE A 271 6.70 19.74 22.53
C ILE A 271 6.63 21.26 22.41
N TYR A 272 6.04 21.92 23.41
CA TYR A 272 6.06 23.38 23.55
C TYR A 272 7.45 23.84 24.01
N GLY A 273 7.93 24.94 23.44
CA GLY A 273 9.21 25.57 23.75
C GLY A 273 9.46 26.72 22.80
#